data_AF-A0A7S4BS87-F1
#
_entry.id   AF-A0A7S4BS87-F1
#
_cell.length_a   1.000
_cell.length_b   1.000
_cell.length_c   1.000
_cell.angle_alpha   90.00
_cell.angle_beta   90.00
_cell.angle_gamma   90.00
#
_symmetry.space_group_name_H-M   'P 1'
#
loop_
_entity.id
_entity.type
_entity.pdbx_description
1 polymer ?
#
loop_
_entity_poly.entity_id
_entity_poly.type
_entity_poly.pdbx_seq_one_letter_code
_entity_poly.pdbx_strand_id
1 'polypeptide(L)'
;VLQETGRPLSFEFGVDSFASCSWHIASSSQYETLREMISLRRHWACRVPMSKLRTFWLPFYFPLWGAIEEDHIHVAVQYQFVFHVEEGHVIGASAYPIRSKFQFARPNTVLNMHGVVRFFDGPSFTALDHLDDLHAGLTEHPSSKRSEMLKISYPSASSCLPFHWALF
;
A
#
# COMPACT_ATOMS: atom_id res chain seq x y z
N VAL A 1 -10.78 18.84 7.58
CA VAL A 1 -10.46 20.26 7.29
C VAL A 1 -9.02 20.48 7.68
N LEU A 2 -8.17 21.08 6.83
CA LEU A 2 -6.78 21.38 7.21
C LEU A 2 -6.79 22.39 8.36
N GLN A 3 -6.14 22.06 9.48
CA GLN A 3 -6.04 22.97 10.63
C GLN A 3 -5.38 24.31 10.26
N GLU A 4 -4.45 24.29 9.29
CA GLU A 4 -3.72 25.49 8.86
C GLU A 4 -4.50 26.39 7.91
N THR A 5 -5.38 25.84 7.07
CA THR A 5 -6.02 26.60 5.99
C THR A 5 -7.53 26.74 6.13
N GLY A 6 -8.15 26.00 7.05
CA GLY A 6 -9.61 25.98 7.23
C GLY A 6 -10.39 25.43 6.04
N ARG A 7 -9.70 24.95 4.98
CA ARG A 7 -10.35 24.43 3.77
C ARG A 7 -10.67 22.94 3.91
N PRO A 8 -11.72 22.44 3.23
CA PRO A 8 -11.89 21.02 3.00
C PRO A 8 -10.62 20.51 2.33
N LEU A 9 -9.92 19.62 3.02
CA LEU A 9 -8.84 18.86 2.42
C LEU A 9 -9.47 18.03 1.29
N SER A 10 -8.86 18.02 0.11
CA SER A 10 -9.36 17.28 -1.05
C SER A 10 -8.17 16.67 -1.75
N PHE A 11 -8.35 15.46 -2.23
CA PHE A 11 -7.27 14.56 -2.58
C PHE A 11 -7.70 13.67 -3.74
N GLU A 12 -6.78 13.30 -4.59
CA GLU A 12 -7.10 12.50 -5.78
C GLU A 12 -7.09 11.01 -5.43
N PHE A 13 -8.28 10.40 -5.44
CA PHE A 13 -8.44 8.96 -5.29
C PHE A 13 -8.28 8.26 -6.64
N GLY A 14 -7.62 7.09 -6.66
CA GLY A 14 -7.47 6.30 -7.87
C GLY A 14 -6.39 6.80 -8.83
N VAL A 15 -5.45 7.62 -8.35
CA VAL A 15 -4.37 8.18 -9.16
C VAL A 15 -3.06 7.47 -8.86
N ASP A 16 -2.42 7.02 -9.93
CA ASP A 16 -1.08 6.44 -9.87
C ASP A 16 -0.10 7.44 -9.26
N SER A 17 0.68 6.98 -8.29
CA SER A 17 1.55 7.86 -7.51
C SER A 17 2.82 7.13 -7.07
N PHE A 18 3.65 7.83 -6.31
CA PHE A 18 4.85 7.28 -5.68
C PHE A 18 4.75 7.43 -4.17
N ALA A 19 4.84 6.32 -3.46
CA ALA A 19 4.84 6.28 -2.00
C ALA A 19 6.26 6.25 -1.47
N SER A 20 6.50 6.94 -0.34
CA SER A 20 7.76 6.91 0.39
C SER A 20 7.49 7.00 1.89
N CYS A 21 8.19 6.18 2.68
CA CYS A 21 8.07 6.13 4.13
C CYS A 21 9.43 5.88 4.78
N SER A 22 9.67 6.57 5.88
CA SER A 22 10.87 6.41 6.69
C SER A 22 10.51 5.85 8.07
N TRP A 23 11.15 4.75 8.45
CA TRP A 23 11.02 4.16 9.78
C TRP A 23 12.34 4.31 10.54
N HIS A 24 12.36 5.16 11.58
CA HIS A 24 13.48 5.22 12.51
C HIS A 24 13.43 4.05 13.49
N ILE A 25 14.43 3.18 13.41
CA ILE A 25 14.63 2.03 14.29
C ILE A 25 15.40 2.54 15.52
N ALA A 26 14.73 3.29 16.38
CA ALA A 26 15.32 3.99 17.52
C ALA A 26 15.78 3.06 18.65
N SER A 27 15.21 1.85 18.77
CA SER A 27 15.49 0.94 19.90
C SER A 27 15.73 -0.50 19.47
N SER A 28 16.39 -1.29 20.34
CA SER A 28 16.59 -2.73 20.12
C SER A 28 15.28 -3.50 20.02
N SER A 29 14.22 -3.06 20.70
CA SER A 29 12.88 -3.66 20.59
C SER A 29 12.25 -3.45 19.21
N GLN A 30 12.44 -2.27 18.61
CA GLN A 30 12.01 -2.01 17.23
C GLN A 30 12.85 -2.80 16.23
N TYR A 31 14.14 -2.96 16.48
CA TYR A 31 15.02 -3.80 15.67
C TYR A 31 14.59 -5.27 15.72
N GLU A 32 14.26 -5.81 16.90
CA GLU A 32 13.74 -7.18 17.02
C GLU A 32 12.38 -7.33 16.32
N THR A 33 11.50 -6.33 16.45
CA THR A 33 10.22 -6.30 15.72
C THR A 33 10.44 -6.41 14.20
N LEU A 34 11.45 -5.72 13.65
CA LEU A 34 11.83 -5.84 12.25
C LEU A 34 12.34 -7.25 11.90
N ARG A 35 13.15 -7.87 12.78
CA ARG A 35 13.61 -9.27 12.60
C ARG A 35 12.45 -10.25 12.57
N GLU A 36 11.49 -10.10 13.48
CA GLU A 36 10.28 -10.92 13.53
C GLU A 36 9.45 -10.78 12.24
N MET A 37 9.32 -9.56 11.72
CA MET A 37 8.59 -9.30 10.48
C MET A 37 9.25 -9.97 9.26
N ILE A 38 10.58 -9.87 9.15
CA ILE A 38 11.34 -10.52 8.06
C ILE A 38 11.32 -12.04 8.20
N SER A 39 11.33 -12.54 9.43
CA SER A 39 11.21 -13.98 9.73
C SER A 39 9.76 -14.50 9.61
N LEU A 40 8.83 -13.66 9.15
CA LEU A 40 7.39 -13.97 9.02
C LEU A 40 6.71 -14.42 10.32
N ARG A 41 7.31 -14.12 11.48
CA ARG A 41 6.72 -14.37 12.81
C ARG A 41 5.75 -13.28 13.24
N ARG A 42 5.83 -12.13 12.58
CA ARG A 42 4.96 -10.98 12.78
C ARG A 42 4.59 -10.37 11.44
N HIS A 43 3.39 -9.81 11.35
CA HIS A 43 2.96 -9.08 10.16
C HIS A 43 2.94 -7.58 10.44
N TRP A 44 3.35 -6.81 9.44
CA TRP A 44 3.05 -5.40 9.41
C TRP A 44 1.62 -5.23 8.88
N ALA A 45 0.67 -5.08 9.80
CA ALA A 45 -0.74 -4.91 9.46
C ALA A 45 -1.12 -3.42 9.38
N CYS A 46 -1.90 -3.10 8.36
CA CYS A 46 -2.48 -1.80 8.08
C CYS A 46 -3.96 -1.98 7.68
N ARG A 47 -4.68 -0.88 7.54
CA ARG A 47 -6.07 -0.86 7.09
C ARG A 47 -6.20 0.11 5.93
N VAL A 48 -6.83 -0.34 4.85
CA VAL A 48 -7.12 0.48 3.67
C VAL A 48 -8.61 0.81 3.67
N PRO A 49 -9.01 2.08 3.58
CA PRO A 49 -10.43 2.42 3.52
C PRO A 49 -11.02 1.92 2.21
N MET A 50 -12.10 1.15 2.27
CA MET A 50 -12.77 0.62 1.08
C MET A 50 -13.67 1.65 0.41
N SER A 51 -14.16 2.63 1.18
CA SER A 51 -15.07 3.66 0.70
C SER A 51 -14.60 5.04 1.15
N LYS A 52 -15.13 6.06 0.47
CA LYS A 52 -14.88 7.48 0.78
C LYS A 52 -15.31 7.85 2.20
N LEU A 53 -16.38 7.22 2.68
CA LEU A 53 -16.94 7.44 4.01
C LEU A 53 -16.13 6.74 5.11
N ARG A 54 -15.19 5.84 4.76
CA ARG A 54 -14.35 5.06 5.70
C ARG A 54 -15.14 4.25 6.71
N THR A 55 -16.37 3.89 6.35
CA THR A 55 -17.22 3.02 7.14
C THR A 55 -16.72 1.58 7.12
N PHE A 56 -15.96 1.21 6.08
CA PHE A 56 -15.40 -0.13 5.88
C PHE A 56 -13.92 -0.06 5.56
N TRP A 57 -13.19 -1.04 6.07
CA TRP A 57 -11.73 -1.13 5.99
C TRP A 57 -11.33 -2.54 5.54
N LEU A 58 -10.45 -2.59 4.54
CA LEU A 58 -9.80 -3.81 4.11
C LEU A 58 -8.55 -4.04 4.99
N PRO A 59 -8.39 -5.22 5.62
CA PRO A 59 -7.12 -5.57 6.25
C PRO A 59 -6.04 -5.68 5.17
N PHE A 60 -4.92 -5.02 5.41
CA PHE A 60 -3.82 -4.97 4.46
C PHE A 60 -2.52 -5.35 5.17
N TYR A 61 -1.86 -6.38 4.66
CA TYR A 61 -0.59 -6.85 5.22
C TYR A 61 0.54 -6.43 4.30
N PHE A 62 1.54 -5.76 4.87
CA PHE A 62 2.71 -5.28 4.16
C PHE A 62 3.87 -6.27 4.37
N PRO A 63 4.22 -7.09 3.37
CA PRO A 63 5.28 -8.08 3.53
C PRO A 63 6.65 -7.39 3.55
N LEU A 64 7.39 -7.58 4.65
CA LEU A 64 8.81 -7.24 4.67
C LEU A 64 9.62 -8.40 4.11
N TRP A 65 10.57 -8.07 3.23
CA TRP A 65 11.51 -9.03 2.69
C TRP A 65 12.94 -8.58 2.98
N GLY A 66 13.80 -9.53 3.33
CA GLY A 66 15.17 -9.21 3.69
C GLY A 66 16.00 -10.44 4.01
N ALA A 67 17.25 -10.20 4.36
CA ALA A 67 18.17 -11.21 4.89
C ALA A 67 18.66 -10.74 6.26
N ILE A 68 18.71 -11.68 7.21
CA ILE A 68 19.13 -11.42 8.57
C ILE A 68 20.58 -11.87 8.71
N GLU A 69 21.47 -10.93 9.02
CA GLU A 69 22.87 -11.18 9.32
C GLU A 69 23.13 -11.07 10.83
N GLU A 70 24.37 -11.35 11.24
CA GLU A 70 24.79 -11.30 12.64
C GLU A 70 24.71 -9.87 13.22
N ASP A 71 25.20 -8.87 12.49
CA ASP A 71 25.33 -7.47 12.95
C ASP A 71 24.37 -6.49 12.25
N HIS A 72 23.59 -6.93 11.26
CA HIS A 72 22.60 -6.10 10.56
C HIS A 72 21.53 -6.91 9.85
N ILE A 73 20.56 -6.21 9.25
CA ILE A 73 19.53 -6.79 8.40
C ILE A 73 19.57 -6.09 7.04
N HIS A 74 19.53 -6.86 5.96
CA HIS A 74 19.31 -6.33 4.61
C HIS A 74 17.81 -6.29 4.38
N VAL A 75 17.24 -5.10 4.19
CA VAL A 75 15.80 -4.95 3.98
C VAL A 75 15.54 -4.49 2.56
N ALA A 76 14.68 -5.19 1.83
CA ALA A 76 14.20 -4.72 0.53
C ALA A 76 13.39 -3.44 0.74
N VAL A 77 13.80 -2.35 0.09
CA VAL A 77 13.21 -1.02 0.29
C VAL A 77 12.32 -0.57 -0.85
N GLN A 78 12.39 -1.24 -2.00
CA GLN A 78 11.55 -0.92 -3.14
C GLN A 78 10.29 -1.77 -3.13
N TYR A 79 9.13 -1.16 -3.30
CA TYR A 79 7.82 -1.80 -3.26
C TYR A 79 6.97 -1.45 -4.46
N GLN A 80 5.97 -2.28 -4.72
CA GLN A 80 4.84 -1.95 -5.58
C GLN A 80 3.57 -2.10 -4.76
N PHE A 81 2.70 -1.10 -4.85
CA PHE A 81 1.37 -1.11 -4.25
C PHE A 81 0.35 -1.16 -5.38
N VAL A 82 -0.56 -2.10 -5.29
CA VAL A 82 -1.59 -2.35 -6.29
C VAL A 82 -2.94 -2.29 -5.60
N PHE A 83 -3.81 -1.43 -6.12
CA PHE A 83 -5.17 -1.28 -5.65
C PHE A 83 -6.14 -1.56 -6.79
N HIS A 84 -7.17 -2.35 -6.50
CA HIS A 84 -8.28 -2.60 -7.40
C HIS A 84 -9.47 -1.78 -6.93
N VAL A 85 -10.06 -1.03 -7.85
CA VAL A 85 -11.16 -0.11 -7.59
C VAL A 85 -12.32 -0.46 -8.50
N GLU A 86 -13.53 -0.53 -7.93
CA GLU A 86 -14.76 -0.75 -8.67
C GLU A 86 -15.82 0.20 -8.13
N GLU A 87 -16.48 0.96 -9.01
CA GLU A 87 -17.52 1.93 -8.64
C GLU A 87 -17.09 2.91 -7.52
N GLY A 88 -15.81 3.30 -7.53
CA GLY A 88 -15.24 4.20 -6.53
C GLY A 88 -14.97 3.57 -5.16
N HIS A 89 -14.97 2.24 -5.06
CA HIS A 89 -14.63 1.47 -3.87
C HIS A 89 -13.35 0.66 -4.09
N VAL A 90 -12.47 0.61 -3.08
CA VAL A 90 -11.33 -0.32 -3.12
C VAL A 90 -11.85 -1.72 -2.80
N ILE A 91 -11.77 -2.61 -3.79
CA ILE A 91 -12.17 -4.01 -3.69
C ILE A 91 -10.98 -4.95 -3.46
N GLY A 92 -9.76 -4.47 -3.68
CA GLY A 92 -8.53 -5.22 -3.44
C GLY A 92 -7.32 -4.32 -3.20
N ALA A 93 -6.41 -4.77 -2.35
CA ALA A 93 -5.14 -4.10 -2.11
C ALA A 93 -4.03 -5.13 -1.91
N SER A 94 -2.88 -4.89 -2.53
CA SER A 94 -1.70 -5.73 -2.38
C SER A 94 -0.44 -4.87 -2.37
N ALA A 95 0.57 -5.30 -1.62
CA ALA A 95 1.92 -4.80 -1.74
C ALA A 95 2.89 -5.97 -1.86
N TYR A 96 3.92 -5.77 -2.66
CA TYR A 96 5.01 -6.73 -2.79
C TYR A 96 6.35 -6.01 -2.91
N PRO A 97 7.41 -6.54 -2.25
CA PRO A 97 8.75 -5.99 -2.35
C PRO A 97 9.37 -6.38 -3.70
N ILE A 98 10.06 -5.42 -4.32
CA ILE A 98 10.94 -5.66 -5.45
C ILE A 98 12.34 -5.95 -4.89
N ARG A 99 12.88 -7.14 -5.18
CA ARG A 99 14.19 -7.61 -4.68
C ARG A 99 15.38 -7.02 -5.47
N SER A 100 15.34 -5.72 -5.73
CA SER A 100 16.34 -4.98 -6.52
C SER A 100 17.24 -4.09 -5.67
N LYS A 101 16.70 -3.50 -4.59
CA LYS A 101 17.38 -2.53 -3.74
C LYS A 101 17.21 -2.91 -2.28
N PHE A 102 18.34 -2.96 -1.58
CA PHE A 102 18.40 -3.28 -0.17
C PHE A 102 19.01 -2.11 0.61
N GLN A 103 18.51 -1.91 1.82
CA GLN A 103 19.12 -1.01 2.80
C GLN A 103 19.49 -1.79 4.05
N PHE A 104 20.62 -1.43 4.65
CA PHE A 104 21.03 -2.00 5.93
C PHE A 104 20.27 -1.35 7.08
N ALA A 105 19.65 -2.19 7.90
CA ALA A 105 19.03 -1.80 9.15
C ALA A 105 19.89 -2.26 10.33
N ARG A 106 20.15 -1.34 11.25
CA ARG A 106 20.74 -1.53 12.58
C ARG A 106 19.96 -0.70 13.61
N PRO A 107 20.12 -0.94 14.92
CA PRO A 107 19.65 0.02 15.91
C PRO A 107 20.16 1.43 15.60
N ASN A 108 19.29 2.42 15.80
CA ASN A 108 19.49 3.83 15.47
C ASN A 108 19.69 4.15 13.97
N THR A 109 19.10 3.38 13.07
CA THR A 109 19.08 3.67 11.62
C THR A 109 17.69 4.05 11.15
N VAL A 110 17.60 4.73 9.99
CA VAL A 110 16.32 5.08 9.35
C VAL A 110 16.16 4.23 8.09
N LEU A 111 15.17 3.35 8.09
CA LEU A 111 14.81 2.53 6.93
C LEU A 111 13.87 3.32 6.00
N ASN A 112 14.26 3.50 4.74
CA ASN A 112 13.50 4.30 3.77
C ASN A 112 12.86 3.41 2.70
N MET A 113 11.61 3.03 2.91
CA MET A 113 10.83 2.23 1.96
C MET A 113 10.10 3.14 0.98
N HIS A 114 10.09 2.78 -0.29
CA HIS A 114 9.45 3.56 -1.33
C HIS A 114 8.95 2.68 -2.48
N GLY A 115 8.01 3.17 -3.28
CA GLY A 115 7.42 2.34 -4.32
C GLY A 115 6.41 3.05 -5.18
N VAL A 116 6.05 2.43 -6.32
CA VAL A 116 4.97 2.95 -7.16
C VAL A 116 3.64 2.44 -6.62
N VAL A 117 2.66 3.32 -6.61
CA VAL A 117 1.26 3.01 -6.32
C VAL A 117 0.52 2.99 -7.64
N ARG A 118 -0.19 1.89 -7.93
CA ARG A 118 -1.00 1.73 -9.13
C ARG A 118 -2.43 1.39 -8.77
N PHE A 119 -3.36 2.01 -9.49
CA PHE A 119 -4.78 1.71 -9.41
C PHE A 119 -5.25 1.03 -10.69
N PHE A 120 -6.05 -0.02 -10.52
CA PHE A 120 -6.67 -0.76 -11.61
C PHE A 120 -8.18 -0.71 -11.44
N ASP A 121 -8.88 -0.55 -12.57
CA ASP A 121 -10.34 -0.59 -12.62
C ASP A 121 -10.82 -2.05 -12.67
N GLY A 122 -11.80 -2.38 -11.84
CA GLY A 122 -12.38 -3.71 -11.71
C GLY A 122 -11.52 -4.74 -10.95
N PRO A 123 -12.05 -5.96 -10.80
CA PRO A 123 -11.38 -7.05 -10.08
C PRO A 123 -10.14 -7.57 -10.84
N SER A 124 -9.16 -8.10 -10.10
CA SER A 124 -7.96 -8.72 -10.68
C SER A 124 -8.22 -10.07 -11.36
N PHE A 125 -9.38 -10.68 -11.07
CA PHE A 125 -9.75 -12.01 -11.57
C PHE A 125 -11.21 -12.00 -12.01
N THR A 126 -11.48 -12.48 -13.21
CA THR A 126 -12.82 -12.89 -13.64
C THR A 126 -13.16 -14.21 -12.97
N ALA A 127 -14.35 -14.34 -12.39
CA ALA A 127 -14.81 -15.62 -11.85
C ALA A 127 -14.76 -16.71 -12.94
N LEU A 128 -14.34 -17.92 -12.57
CA LEU A 128 -14.19 -19.07 -13.49
C LEU A 128 -15.52 -19.58 -14.06
N ASP A 129 -16.64 -18.95 -13.74
CA ASP A 129 -17.99 -19.32 -14.20
C ASP A 129 -18.19 -19.15 -15.73
N HIS A 130 -17.19 -18.59 -16.44
CA HIS A 130 -17.19 -18.36 -17.89
C HIS A 130 -16.17 -19.21 -18.67
N LEU A 131 -15.76 -20.38 -18.16
CA LEU A 131 -14.88 -21.29 -18.92
C LEU A 131 -15.46 -21.71 -20.29
N ASP A 132 -16.78 -21.66 -20.47
CA ASP A 132 -17.43 -21.90 -21.76
C ASP A 132 -17.26 -20.72 -22.76
N ASP A 133 -16.99 -19.50 -22.28
CA ASP A 133 -16.79 -18.30 -23.11
C ASP A 133 -15.31 -18.05 -23.46
N LEU A 134 -14.37 -18.75 -22.81
CA LEU A 134 -12.92 -18.61 -23.04
C LEU A 134 -12.46 -19.05 -24.45
N HIS A 135 -13.35 -19.67 -25.23
CA HIS A 135 -13.10 -19.99 -26.64
C HIS A 135 -13.44 -18.85 -27.63
N ALA A 136 -14.10 -17.76 -27.19
CA ALA A 136 -14.70 -16.80 -28.12
C ALA A 136 -14.09 -15.37 -28.15
N GLY A 137 -13.15 -15.00 -27.27
CA GLY A 137 -12.86 -13.57 -27.05
C GLY A 137 -11.41 -13.17 -26.82
N LEU A 138 -10.53 -13.35 -27.81
CA LEU A 138 -9.25 -12.63 -27.88
C LEU A 138 -9.38 -11.32 -28.68
N THR A 139 -10.30 -10.45 -28.27
CA THR A 139 -10.44 -9.12 -28.87
C THR A 139 -10.40 -8.04 -27.81
N GLU A 140 -9.27 -7.32 -27.82
CA GLU A 140 -9.05 -5.94 -27.39
C GLU A 140 -9.82 -5.44 -26.15
N HIS A 141 -9.11 -5.30 -25.03
CA HIS A 141 -9.57 -4.47 -23.92
C HIS A 141 -9.67 -3.00 -24.36
N PRO A 142 -10.85 -2.37 -24.26
CA PRO A 142 -10.98 -0.95 -24.56
C PRO A 142 -10.19 -0.14 -23.54
N SER A 143 -9.44 0.84 -24.06
CA SER A 143 -8.66 1.79 -23.31
C SER A 143 -9.45 2.42 -22.15
N SER A 144 -8.90 2.25 -20.94
CA SER A 144 -9.10 3.03 -19.71
C SER A 144 -9.93 4.32 -19.92
N LYS A 145 -11.18 4.30 -19.46
CA LYS A 145 -11.92 5.54 -19.21
C LYS A 145 -11.36 6.17 -17.94
N ARG A 146 -10.95 7.44 -18.05
CA ARG A 146 -10.44 8.26 -16.95
C ARG A 146 -11.39 8.25 -15.75
N SER A 147 -10.87 7.82 -14.62
CA SER A 147 -11.49 7.88 -13.30
C SER A 147 -11.90 9.32 -12.97
N GLU A 148 -13.14 9.52 -12.51
CA GLU A 148 -13.62 10.82 -12.07
C GLU A 148 -12.91 11.27 -10.78
N MET A 149 -12.40 12.51 -10.81
CA MET A 149 -11.74 13.19 -9.68
C MET A 149 -12.73 13.41 -8.54
N LEU A 150 -12.41 12.90 -7.35
CA LEU A 150 -13.33 12.96 -6.21
C LEU A 150 -12.67 13.53 -4.97
N LYS A 151 -13.21 14.67 -4.50
CA LYS A 151 -12.70 15.46 -3.37
C LYS A 151 -13.22 14.92 -2.04
N ILE A 152 -12.34 14.65 -1.07
CA ILE A 152 -12.71 14.06 0.24
C ILE A 152 -11.96 14.74 1.39
N SER A 153 -12.67 15.09 2.48
CA SER A 153 -12.16 15.77 3.68
C SER A 153 -11.99 14.85 4.92
N TYR A 154 -10.93 15.09 5.72
CA TYR A 154 -10.39 14.15 6.72
C TYR A 154 -10.56 14.65 8.17
N PRO A 155 -10.93 13.77 9.12
CA PRO A 155 -10.62 13.87 10.55
C PRO A 155 -9.49 12.91 10.97
N SER A 156 -8.66 13.31 11.93
CA SER A 156 -7.48 12.59 12.39
C SER A 156 -7.83 11.30 13.15
N ALA A 157 -7.35 10.15 12.67
CA ALA A 157 -7.32 8.91 13.42
C ALA A 157 -6.01 8.16 13.15
N SER A 158 -5.44 7.62 14.23
CA SER A 158 -4.20 6.86 14.34
C SER A 158 -4.10 5.75 13.28
N SER A 159 -3.32 6.02 12.23
CA SER A 159 -3.15 5.18 11.05
C SER A 159 -1.66 4.95 10.81
N CYS A 160 -1.26 3.68 10.74
CA CYS A 160 0.06 3.15 10.37
C CYS A 160 1.27 4.06 10.67
N LEU A 161 1.66 4.29 11.92
CA LEU A 161 2.94 4.94 12.22
C LEU A 161 4.07 3.97 11.82
N PRO A 162 4.78 4.16 10.69
CA PRO A 162 5.31 5.40 10.11
C PRO A 162 4.88 5.72 8.66
N PHE A 163 4.02 4.92 8.03
CA PHE A 163 3.31 5.33 6.82
C PHE A 163 2.12 6.20 7.25
N HIS A 164 2.38 7.50 7.45
CA HIS A 164 1.31 8.49 7.41
C HIS A 164 0.69 8.43 6.00
N TRP A 165 -0.23 7.49 5.76
CA TRP A 165 -1.23 7.58 4.71
C TRP A 165 -2.20 8.69 5.12
N ALA A 166 -1.70 9.91 5.19
CA ALA A 166 -2.42 11.00 4.58
C ALA A 166 -2.31 10.70 3.07
N LEU A 167 -3.26 9.90 2.58
CA LEU A 167 -3.68 9.99 1.18
C LEU A 167 -3.61 11.47 0.81
N PHE A 168 -2.64 11.86 -0.02
CA PHE A 168 -2.72 13.10 -0.79
C PHE A 168 -3.91 13.03 -1.75
#